data_AF-A0AA96VT19-F1
#
_entry.id   AF-A0AA96VT19-F1
#
_cell.length_a   1.000
_cell.length_b   1.000
_cell.length_c   1.000
_cell.angle_alpha   90.00
_cell.angle_beta   90.00
_cell.angle_gamma   90.00
#
_symmetry.space_group_name_H-M   'P 1'
#
loop_
_entity.id
_entity.type
_entity.pdbx_description
1 polymer ?
#
loop_
_entity_poly.entity_id
_entity_poly.type
_entity_poly.pdbx_seq_one_letter_code
_entity_poly.pdbx_strand_id
1 'polypeptide(L)'
;MSIKLDQYEKEVIGIAEEISYYLQKSGASYADSQDIAQDILVKILEAELVLPFEKLRAWLYRSAVRAYIDKYRRDKRYYEILQKEFFIPENFLVYDQEYYEELYQAVADLPEKYQQVIDLYYFQGMTVKEVATVLGRSQSWVKITLYRGRKQLRKTLEERGYDYEDF
;
A
#
# COMPACT_ATOMS: atom_id res chain seq x y z
N MET A 1 -6.89 29.16 28.65
CA MET A 1 -6.13 27.92 28.88
C MET A 1 -6.00 27.24 27.52
N SER A 2 -5.01 27.65 26.72
CA SER A 2 -4.83 27.12 25.36
C SER A 2 -4.25 25.72 25.49
N ILE A 3 -5.05 24.71 25.17
CA ILE A 3 -4.64 23.31 25.14
C ILE A 3 -3.43 23.24 24.19
N LYS A 4 -2.24 23.00 24.74
CA LYS A 4 -1.08 22.62 23.94
C LYS A 4 -1.41 21.22 23.43
N LEU A 5 -1.94 21.13 22.21
CA LEU A 5 -1.96 19.86 21.48
C LEU A 5 -0.55 19.29 21.57
N ASP A 6 -0.45 18.14 22.21
CA ASP A 6 0.81 17.61 22.68
C ASP A 6 1.69 17.19 21.48
N GLN A 7 2.99 17.00 21.72
CA GLN A 7 3.93 16.59 20.67
C GLN A 7 3.49 15.26 20.01
N TYR A 8 2.83 14.40 20.77
CA TYR A 8 2.39 13.08 20.34
C TYR A 8 1.20 13.17 19.36
N GLU A 9 0.20 14.00 19.64
CA GLU A 9 -0.94 14.29 18.77
C GLU A 9 -0.48 14.84 17.43
N LYS A 10 0.49 15.76 17.44
CA LYS A 10 1.06 16.30 16.19
C LYS A 10 1.76 15.23 15.36
N GLU A 11 2.51 14.35 16.02
CA GLU A 11 3.21 13.25 15.33
C GLU A 11 2.22 12.22 14.79
N VAL A 12 1.18 11.89 15.55
CA VAL A 12 0.12 10.97 15.14
C VAL A 12 -0.68 11.53 13.95
N ILE A 13 -1.06 12.81 14.00
CA ILE A 13 -1.74 13.49 12.89
C ILE A 13 -0.85 13.52 11.64
N GLY A 14 0.44 13.86 11.79
CA GLY A 14 1.38 13.86 10.68
C GLY A 14 1.53 12.49 10.01
N ILE A 15 1.54 11.41 10.80
CA ILE A 15 1.56 10.04 10.26
C ILE A 15 0.26 9.71 9.53
N ALA A 16 -0.90 10.14 10.05
CA ALA A 16 -2.19 9.91 9.41
C ALA A 16 -2.34 10.66 8.07
N GLU A 17 -1.85 11.90 7.99
CA GLU A 17 -1.77 12.67 6.74
C GLU A 17 -0.86 11.98 5.71
N GLU A 18 0.30 11.50 6.16
CA GLU A 18 1.24 10.76 5.32
C GLU A 18 0.62 9.47 4.76
N ILE A 19 -0.10 8.73 5.60
CA ILE A 19 -0.86 7.53 5.22
C ILE A 19 -1.94 7.89 4.20
N SER A 20 -2.71 8.96 4.41
CA SER A 20 -3.76 9.38 3.49
C SER A 20 -3.19 9.74 2.11
N TYR A 21 -2.08 10.48 2.07
CA TYR A 21 -1.38 10.79 0.83
C TYR A 21 -0.88 9.53 0.14
N TYR A 22 -0.27 8.62 0.89
CA TYR A 22 0.20 7.33 0.40
C TYR A 22 -0.92 6.50 -0.24
N LEU A 23 -2.05 6.31 0.46
CA LEU A 23 -3.17 5.52 -0.05
C LEU A 23 -3.74 6.10 -1.35
N GLN A 24 -3.80 7.42 -1.48
CA GLN A 24 -4.20 8.08 -2.73
C GLN A 24 -3.25 7.76 -3.87
N LYS A 25 -1.93 7.81 -3.63
CA LYS A 25 -0.92 7.40 -4.63
C LYS A 25 -1.00 5.91 -4.97
N SER A 26 -1.50 5.08 -4.06
CA SER A 26 -1.79 3.66 -4.29
C SER A 26 -3.16 3.37 -4.91
N GLY A 27 -3.91 4.41 -5.33
CA GLY A 27 -5.18 4.27 -6.06
C GLY A 27 -6.44 4.39 -5.22
N ALA A 28 -6.35 4.72 -3.92
CA ALA A 28 -7.52 5.06 -3.13
C ALA A 28 -8.12 6.39 -3.59
N SER A 29 -9.44 6.54 -3.52
CA SER A 29 -10.03 7.87 -3.67
C SER A 29 -9.63 8.77 -2.48
N TYR A 30 -9.68 10.09 -2.67
CA TYR A 30 -9.45 11.03 -1.58
C TYR A 30 -10.38 10.76 -0.38
N ALA A 31 -11.65 10.47 -0.64
CA ALA A 31 -12.61 10.15 0.41
C ALA A 31 -12.20 8.88 1.17
N ASP A 32 -11.87 7.82 0.45
CA ASP A 32 -11.47 6.55 1.08
C ASP A 32 -10.17 6.69 1.88
N SER A 33 -9.21 7.49 1.40
CA SER A 33 -7.96 7.71 2.12
C SER A 33 -8.16 8.51 3.41
N GLN A 34 -9.05 9.49 3.40
CA GLN A 34 -9.42 10.27 4.59
C GLN A 34 -10.20 9.40 5.59
N ASP A 35 -11.16 8.60 5.13
CA ASP A 35 -11.92 7.68 5.99
C ASP A 35 -10.98 6.67 6.66
N ILE A 36 -10.05 6.07 5.89
CA ILE A 36 -9.08 5.13 6.46
C ILE A 36 -8.15 5.83 7.45
N ALA A 37 -7.69 7.04 7.17
CA ALA A 37 -6.88 7.82 8.11
C ALA A 37 -7.64 8.09 9.42
N GLN A 38 -8.91 8.50 9.32
CA GLN A 38 -9.77 8.73 10.47
C GLN A 38 -9.99 7.46 11.30
N ASP A 39 -10.31 6.33 10.65
CA ASP A 39 -10.49 5.03 11.32
C ASP A 39 -9.26 4.61 12.14
N ILE A 40 -8.06 4.92 11.64
CA ILE A 40 -6.84 4.60 12.36
C ILE A 40 -6.66 5.52 13.57
N LEU A 41 -6.93 6.82 13.43
CA LEU A 41 -6.88 7.76 14.54
C LEU A 41 -7.87 7.36 15.65
N VAL A 42 -9.08 6.96 15.28
CA VAL A 42 -10.07 6.40 16.22
C VAL A 42 -9.51 5.15 16.91
N LYS A 43 -8.92 4.22 16.16
CA LYS A 43 -8.29 3.03 16.76
C LYS A 43 -7.16 3.35 17.73
N ILE A 44 -6.42 4.44 17.55
CA ILE A 44 -5.41 4.88 18.53
C ILE A 44 -6.09 5.34 19.81
N LEU A 45 -7.17 6.12 19.69
CA LEU A 45 -7.91 6.68 20.83
C LEU A 45 -8.65 5.58 21.62
N GLU A 46 -9.18 4.58 20.91
CA GLU A 46 -9.94 3.47 21.51
C GLU A 46 -9.04 2.39 22.08
N ALA A 47 -7.90 2.15 21.45
CA ALA A 47 -7.00 1.13 21.96
C ALA A 47 -6.28 1.68 23.18
N GLU A 48 -6.31 0.92 24.28
CA GLU A 48 -5.42 1.10 25.44
C GLU A 48 -3.96 0.73 25.06
N LEU A 49 -3.45 1.38 24.01
CA LEU A 49 -2.23 1.05 23.31
C LEU A 49 -1.02 1.53 24.10
N VAL A 50 -0.41 0.61 24.87
CA VAL A 50 0.94 0.80 25.40
C VAL A 50 1.96 0.35 24.35
N LEU A 51 2.06 1.08 23.25
CA LEU A 51 3.13 0.88 22.26
C LEU A 51 4.25 1.91 22.44
N PRO A 52 5.52 1.47 22.38
CA PRO A 52 6.62 2.40 22.21
C PRO A 52 6.43 3.27 20.96
N PHE A 53 6.71 4.56 21.07
CA PHE A 53 6.47 5.53 20.00
C PHE A 53 7.15 5.11 18.68
N GLU A 54 8.34 4.51 18.74
CA GLU A 54 9.08 4.03 17.57
C GLU A 54 8.38 2.91 16.79
N LYS A 55 7.38 2.24 17.39
CA LYS A 55 6.57 1.20 16.75
C LYS A 55 5.21 1.70 16.29
N LEU A 56 4.81 2.90 16.74
CA LEU A 56 3.50 3.48 16.45
C LEU A 56 3.31 3.66 14.95
N ARG A 57 4.26 4.33 14.29
CA ARG A 57 4.21 4.56 12.83
C ARG A 57 4.01 3.25 12.04
N ALA A 58 4.80 2.22 12.32
CA ALA A 58 4.69 0.93 11.64
C ALA A 58 3.35 0.22 11.92
N TRP A 59 2.79 0.41 13.12
CA TRP A 59 1.46 -0.10 13.46
C TRP A 59 0.35 0.65 12.71
N LEU A 60 0.43 1.98 12.63
CA LEU A 60 -0.52 2.83 11.90
C LEU A 60 -0.56 2.49 10.41
N TYR A 61 0.61 2.43 9.77
CA TYR A 61 0.73 2.01 8.37
C TYR A 61 0.14 0.63 8.13
N ARG A 62 0.39 -0.33 9.04
CA ARG A 62 -0.18 -1.67 8.93
C ARG A 62 -1.70 -1.64 9.02
N SER A 63 -2.25 -0.92 9.98
CA SER A 63 -3.69 -0.79 10.16
C SER A 63 -4.34 -0.13 8.94
N ALA A 64 -3.71 0.91 8.38
CA ALA A 64 -4.15 1.60 7.18
C ALA A 64 -4.19 0.71 5.95
N VAL A 65 -3.05 0.07 5.66
CA VAL A 65 -2.91 -0.78 4.47
C VAL A 65 -3.87 -1.95 4.53
N ARG A 66 -4.11 -2.51 5.72
CA ARG A 66 -5.12 -3.56 5.90
C ARG A 66 -6.54 -3.04 5.63
N ALA A 67 -6.90 -1.88 6.19
CA ALA A 67 -8.20 -1.28 5.94
C ALA A 67 -8.42 -0.99 4.45
N TYR A 68 -7.39 -0.47 3.77
CA TYR A 68 -7.40 -0.24 2.33
C TYR A 68 -7.57 -1.52 1.53
N ILE A 69 -6.77 -2.56 1.79
CA ILE A 69 -6.85 -3.84 1.08
C ILE A 69 -8.20 -4.51 1.29
N ASP A 70 -8.73 -4.50 2.52
CA ASP A 70 -10.02 -5.11 2.83
C ASP A 70 -11.16 -4.38 2.11
N LYS A 71 -11.09 -3.04 2.05
CA LYS A 71 -12.04 -2.23 1.29
C LYS A 71 -11.93 -2.48 -0.20
N TYR A 72 -10.73 -2.43 -0.77
CA TYR A 72 -10.49 -2.74 -2.18
C TYR A 72 -11.02 -4.13 -2.56
N ARG A 73 -10.82 -5.15 -1.71
CA ARG A 73 -11.39 -6.50 -1.94
C ARG A 73 -12.91 -6.52 -1.90
N ARG A 74 -13.53 -5.78 -0.98
CA ARG A 74 -15.00 -5.66 -0.92
C ARG A 74 -15.53 -4.97 -2.17
N ASP A 75 -14.91 -3.86 -2.55
CA ASP A 75 -15.33 -3.04 -3.69
C ASP A 75 -15.12 -3.83 -5.00
N LYS A 76 -14.00 -4.54 -5.15
CA LYS A 76 -13.76 -5.47 -6.26
C LYS A 76 -14.78 -6.59 -6.30
N ARG A 77 -15.07 -7.25 -5.17
CA ARG A 77 -16.07 -8.32 -5.10
C ARG A 77 -17.47 -7.80 -5.45
N TYR A 78 -17.81 -6.61 -4.98
CA TYR A 78 -19.06 -5.94 -5.31
C TYR A 78 -19.13 -5.61 -6.81
N TYR A 79 -18.04 -5.11 -7.38
CA TYR A 79 -17.91 -4.85 -8.81
C TYR A 79 -17.98 -6.13 -9.65
N GLU A 80 -17.38 -7.23 -9.19
CA GLU A 80 -17.47 -8.55 -9.84
C GLU A 80 -18.91 -9.11 -9.81
N ILE A 81 -19.64 -8.88 -8.72
CA ILE A 81 -21.07 -9.23 -8.61
C ILE A 81 -21.90 -8.36 -9.56
N LEU A 82 -21.69 -7.04 -9.54
CA LEU A 82 -22.37 -6.10 -10.43
C LEU A 82 -22.07 -6.37 -11.91
N GLN A 83 -20.82 -6.68 -12.24
CA GLN A 83 -20.42 -7.10 -13.58
C GLN A 83 -21.17 -8.38 -13.97
N LYS A 84 -21.17 -9.42 -13.12
CA LYS A 84 -21.91 -10.66 -13.37
C LYS A 84 -23.41 -10.47 -13.58
N GLU A 85 -24.04 -9.48 -12.95
CA GLU A 85 -25.45 -9.20 -13.13
C GLU A 85 -25.77 -8.22 -14.28
N PHE A 86 -24.82 -7.41 -14.78
CA PHE A 86 -25.12 -6.29 -15.69
C PHE A 86 -24.12 -6.00 -16.85
N PHE A 87 -23.08 -6.80 -17.10
CA PHE A 87 -21.91 -6.55 -17.98
C PHE A 87 -22.02 -5.57 -19.19
N ILE A 88 -21.12 -4.56 -19.21
CA ILE A 88 -20.09 -4.26 -20.25
C ILE A 88 -18.83 -3.71 -19.52
N PRO A 89 -17.58 -4.07 -19.92
CA PRO A 89 -16.35 -3.69 -19.21
C PRO A 89 -15.77 -2.35 -19.71
N GLU A 90 -15.52 -1.40 -18.79
CA GLU A 90 -14.58 -0.31 -19.02
C GLU A 90 -13.64 -0.12 -17.82
N ASN A 91 -12.39 0.17 -18.17
CA ASN A 91 -11.15 0.04 -17.41
C ASN A 91 -11.10 0.86 -16.12
N PHE A 92 -10.49 0.31 -15.07
CA PHE A 92 -9.96 1.10 -13.96
C PHE A 92 -8.56 0.62 -13.61
N LEU A 93 -7.57 1.44 -13.94
CA LEU A 93 -6.35 1.74 -13.19
C LEU A 93 -5.60 2.84 -14.00
N VAL A 94 -5.83 4.12 -13.69
CA VAL A 94 -5.04 5.23 -14.23
C VAL A 94 -4.06 5.66 -13.15
N TYR A 95 -2.81 5.23 -13.29
CA TYR A 95 -1.70 5.79 -12.53
C TYR A 95 -1.19 7.03 -13.30
N ASP A 96 -1.09 8.15 -12.60
CA ASP A 96 -0.46 9.38 -13.10
C ASP A 96 1.04 9.27 -12.82
N GLN A 97 1.90 9.15 -13.85
CA GLN A 97 3.35 9.48 -13.76
C GLN A 97 4.11 9.41 -15.11
N GLU A 98 4.44 10.58 -15.64
CA GLU A 98 5.17 10.85 -16.89
C GLU A 98 6.66 10.43 -16.91
N TYR A 99 7.13 9.60 -15.98
CA TYR A 99 8.56 9.22 -15.90
C TYR A 99 8.89 7.76 -15.53
N TYR A 100 7.90 6.91 -15.23
CA TYR A 100 8.15 5.49 -14.88
C TYR A 100 7.02 4.56 -15.34
N GLU A 101 6.22 4.97 -16.33
CA GLU A 101 5.01 4.25 -16.74
C GLU A 101 5.31 2.79 -17.06
N GLU A 102 6.40 2.49 -17.78
CA GLU A 102 6.71 1.11 -18.17
C GLU A 102 7.21 0.23 -17.02
N LEU A 103 7.91 0.80 -16.03
CA LEU A 103 8.31 0.08 -14.82
C LEU A 103 7.07 -0.28 -13.98
N TYR A 104 6.15 0.68 -13.82
CA TYR A 104 4.89 0.42 -13.11
C TYR A 104 4.04 -0.62 -13.83
N GLN A 105 3.93 -0.56 -15.16
CA GLN A 105 3.24 -1.57 -15.96
C GLN A 105 3.91 -2.96 -15.79
N ALA A 106 5.24 -3.02 -15.87
CA ALA A 106 5.96 -4.28 -15.70
C ALA A 106 5.78 -4.88 -14.29
N VAL A 107 5.65 -4.05 -13.26
CA VAL A 107 5.31 -4.50 -11.89
C VAL A 107 3.84 -4.94 -11.81
N ALA A 108 2.92 -4.26 -12.48
CA ALA A 108 1.50 -4.61 -12.52
C ALA A 108 1.24 -5.97 -13.20
N ASP A 109 2.08 -6.36 -14.16
CA ASP A 109 1.98 -7.66 -14.86
C ASP A 109 2.54 -8.84 -14.05
N LEU A 110 3.16 -8.58 -12.90
CA LEU A 110 3.65 -9.65 -12.03
C LEU A 110 2.49 -10.35 -11.31
N PRO A 111 2.64 -11.66 -11.00
CA PRO A 111 1.75 -12.33 -10.06
C PRO A 111 1.56 -11.52 -8.76
N GLU A 112 0.32 -11.42 -8.29
CA GLU A 112 -0.13 -10.55 -7.18
C GLU A 112 0.81 -10.55 -5.96
N LYS A 113 1.31 -11.71 -5.56
CA LYS A 113 2.22 -11.84 -4.41
C LYS A 113 3.55 -11.12 -4.59
N TYR A 114 4.06 -11.02 -5.82
CA TYR A 114 5.31 -10.32 -6.14
C TYR A 114 5.06 -8.83 -6.24
N GLN A 115 3.97 -8.43 -6.91
CA GLN A 115 3.52 -7.04 -6.98
C GLN A 115 3.40 -6.43 -5.58
N GLN A 116 2.66 -7.08 -4.67
CA GLN A 116 2.46 -6.61 -3.29
C GLN A 116 3.78 -6.43 -2.52
N VAL A 117 4.72 -7.36 -2.69
CA VAL A 117 5.99 -7.33 -1.95
C VAL A 117 6.96 -6.31 -2.54
N ILE A 118 6.95 -6.11 -3.86
CA ILE A 118 7.77 -5.10 -4.56
C ILE A 118 7.23 -3.70 -4.27
N ASP A 119 5.91 -3.51 -4.35
CA ASP A 119 5.23 -2.25 -4.01
C ASP A 119 5.62 -1.80 -2.60
N LEU A 120 5.27 -2.61 -1.60
CA LEU A 120 5.53 -2.30 -0.19
C LEU A 120 7.02 -2.07 0.11
N TYR A 121 7.94 -2.79 -0.54
CA TYR A 121 9.38 -2.65 -0.26
C TYR A 121 10.03 -1.46 -0.97
N TYR A 122 9.82 -1.31 -2.28
CA TYR A 122 10.53 -0.32 -3.09
C TYR A 122 9.80 1.00 -3.18
N PHE A 123 8.49 0.96 -3.40
CA PHE A 123 7.69 2.17 -3.58
C PHE A 123 7.29 2.75 -2.22
N GLN A 124 7.06 1.89 -1.23
CA GLN A 124 6.65 2.32 0.13
C GLN A 124 7.78 2.34 1.15
N GLY A 125 9.00 2.03 0.73
CA GLY A 125 10.21 2.08 1.55
C GLY A 125 10.17 1.19 2.80
N MET A 126 9.26 0.20 2.85
CA MET A 126 9.09 -0.63 4.04
C MET A 126 10.22 -1.64 4.17
N THR A 127 10.64 -1.91 5.40
CA THR A 127 11.59 -2.98 5.67
C THR A 127 10.96 -4.37 5.46
N VAL A 128 11.78 -5.38 5.21
CA VAL A 128 11.34 -6.79 5.12
C VAL A 128 10.49 -7.21 6.33
N LYS A 129 10.83 -6.71 7.52
CA LYS A 129 10.08 -7.00 8.75
C LYS A 129 8.68 -6.38 8.70
N GLU A 130 8.56 -5.17 8.23
CA GLU A 130 7.27 -4.47 8.11
C GLU A 130 6.40 -5.12 7.05
N VAL A 131 6.95 -5.40 5.86
CA VAL A 131 6.24 -6.14 4.78
C VAL A 131 5.74 -7.49 5.28
N ALA A 132 6.57 -8.23 6.01
CA ALA A 132 6.19 -9.52 6.60
C ALA A 132 5.00 -9.38 7.55
N THR A 133 5.01 -8.32 8.36
CA THR A 133 3.94 -8.09 9.33
C THR A 133 2.66 -7.58 8.70
N VAL A 134 2.76 -6.75 7.64
CA VAL A 134 1.62 -6.29 6.84
C VAL A 134 0.92 -7.47 6.18
N LEU A 135 1.68 -8.32 5.49
CA LEU A 135 1.14 -9.44 4.72
C LEU A 135 0.80 -10.67 5.58
N GLY A 136 1.11 -10.65 6.89
CA GLY A 136 0.91 -11.80 7.78
C GLY A 136 1.76 -13.02 7.36
N ARG A 137 2.97 -12.78 6.86
CA ARG A 137 3.91 -13.80 6.37
C ARG A 137 5.22 -13.76 7.16
N SER A 138 6.07 -14.77 6.99
CA SER A 138 7.40 -14.76 7.58
C SER A 138 8.34 -13.81 6.81
N GLN A 139 9.34 -13.24 7.51
CA GLN A 139 10.39 -12.45 6.85
C GLN A 139 11.12 -13.26 5.76
N SER A 140 11.31 -14.56 5.97
CA SER A 140 11.89 -15.46 4.97
C SER A 140 11.02 -15.56 3.72
N TRP A 141 9.70 -15.66 3.88
CA TRP A 141 8.77 -15.64 2.74
C TRP A 141 8.90 -14.33 1.97
N VAL A 142 8.95 -13.17 2.64
CA VAL A 142 9.12 -11.87 1.98
C VAL A 142 10.44 -11.80 1.21
N LYS A 143 11.56 -12.23 1.79
CA LYS A 143 12.86 -12.25 1.10
C LYS A 143 12.85 -13.13 -0.14
N ILE A 144 12.23 -14.32 -0.06
CA ILE A 144 12.11 -15.24 -1.18
C ILE A 144 11.20 -14.65 -2.26
N THR A 145 10.08 -14.05 -1.87
CA THR A 145 9.12 -13.41 -2.77
C THR A 145 9.72 -12.19 -3.47
N LEU A 146 10.49 -11.35 -2.75
CA LEU A 146 11.28 -10.26 -3.33
C LEU A 146 12.29 -10.76 -4.37
N TYR A 147 13.04 -11.81 -4.01
CA TYR A 147 14.03 -12.38 -4.92
C TYR A 147 13.39 -12.90 -6.22
N ARG A 148 12.30 -13.67 -6.10
CA ARG A 148 11.58 -14.21 -7.27
C ARG A 148 10.88 -13.11 -8.08
N GLY A 149 10.27 -12.15 -7.39
CA GLY A 149 9.63 -11.00 -8.01
C GLY A 149 10.61 -10.18 -8.84
N ARG A 150 11.78 -9.82 -8.29
CA ARG A 150 12.84 -9.11 -9.03
C ARG A 150 13.32 -9.87 -10.26
N LYS A 151 13.54 -11.19 -10.13
CA LYS A 151 13.98 -12.01 -11.26
C LYS A 151 12.94 -12.03 -12.37
N GLN A 152 11.66 -12.08 -12.02
CA GLN A 152 10.59 -12.08 -13.00
C GLN A 152 10.40 -10.69 -13.62
N LEU A 153 10.46 -9.63 -12.81
CA LEU A 153 10.40 -8.24 -13.28
C LEU A 153 11.50 -7.94 -14.30
N ARG A 154 12.74 -8.37 -13.98
CA ARG A 154 13.87 -8.25 -14.90
C ARG A 154 13.57 -8.93 -16.23
N LYS A 155 13.11 -10.18 -16.21
CA LYS A 155 12.76 -10.92 -17.43
C LYS A 155 11.70 -10.18 -18.25
N THR A 156 10.68 -9.64 -17.59
CA THR A 156 9.61 -8.87 -18.26
C THR A 156 10.14 -7.58 -18.89
N LEU A 157 11.07 -6.89 -18.24
CA LEU A 157 11.70 -5.67 -18.78
C LEU A 157 12.66 -5.98 -19.94
N GLU A 158 13.47 -7.03 -19.83
CA GLU A 158 14.35 -7.52 -20.90
C GLU A 158 13.53 -7.93 -22.14
N GLU A 159 12.40 -8.64 -21.96
CA GLU A 159 11.47 -9.01 -23.04
C GLU A 159 10.82 -7.79 -23.71
N ARG A 160 10.74 -6.66 -23.00
CA ARG A 160 10.24 -5.38 -23.52
C ARG A 160 11.34 -4.51 -24.13
N GLY A 161 12.59 -4.98 -24.13
CA GLY A 161 13.71 -4.31 -24.77
C GLY A 161 14.42 -3.27 -23.90
N TYR A 162 14.19 -3.27 -22.58
CA TYR A 162 14.88 -2.37 -21.65
C TYR A 162 16.13 -3.05 -21.05
N ASP A 163 17.22 -2.29 -20.91
CA ASP A 163 18.46 -2.71 -20.24
C ASP A 163 18.63 -1.98 -18.89
N TYR A 164 19.56 -2.46 -18.06
CA TYR A 164 19.85 -1.93 -16.73
C TYR A 164 20.28 -0.46 -16.71
N GLU A 165 20.67 0.10 -17.85
CA GLU A 165 21.10 1.50 -18.00
C GLU A 165 19.91 2.45 -18.29
N ASP A 166 18.71 1.91 -18.57
CA ASP A 166 17.53 2.70 -18.90
C ASP A 166 16.77 3.23 -17.65
N PHE A 167 17.21 2.88 -16.43
CA PHE A 167 16.58 3.25 -15.15
C PHE A 167 17.57 3.67 -14.06
#